data_AF-A0A961RQD4-F1
#
_entry.id   AF-A0A961RQD4-F1
#
_cell.length_a   1.000
_cell.length_b   1.000
_cell.length_c   1.000
_cell.angle_alpha   90.00
_cell.angle_beta   90.00
_cell.angle_gamma   90.00
#
_symmetry.space_group_name_H-M   'P 1'
#
loop_
_entity.id
_entity.type
_entity.pdbx_description
1 polymer ?
#
loop_
_entity_poly.entity_id
_entity_poly.type
_entity_poly.pdbx_seq_one_letter_code
_entity_poly.pdbx_strand_id
1 'polypeptide(L)' 'GMAPILLLDEIAAHLDAGRRAALFEIIDGLNAQAIMTGTDAELFSALDGRAQFLRVAGGTIAPESPPDSGTGKE' A
#
# COMPACT_ATOMS: atom_id res chain seq x y z
N GLY A 1 -1.62 20.07 -16.29
CA GLY A 1 -2.79 19.85 -15.43
C GLY A 1 -2.32 19.25 -14.12
N MET A 2 -3.10 19.38 -13.04
CA MET A 2 -2.78 18.72 -11.76
C MET A 2 -2.91 17.21 -11.91
N ALA A 3 -1.95 16.45 -11.40
CA ALA A 3 -2.06 15.00 -11.32
C ALA A 3 -3.26 14.61 -10.43
N PRO A 4 -4.04 13.59 -10.77
CA PRO A 4 -5.20 13.18 -9.98
C PRO A 4 -4.77 12.59 -8.63
N ILE A 5 -5.66 12.66 -7.64
CA ILE A 5 -5.55 11.92 -6.38
C ILE A 5 -6.48 10.71 -6.47
N LEU A 6 -5.94 9.52 -6.18
CA LEU A 6 -6.68 8.26 -6.18
C LEU A 6 -6.92 7.80 -4.73
N LEU A 7 -8.17 7.47 -4.40
CA LEU A 7 -8.55 6.88 -3.11
C LEU A 7 -9.09 5.48 -3.38
N LEU A 8 -8.43 4.44 -2.85
CA LEU A 8 -8.83 3.04 -3.02
C LEU A 8 -9.17 2.44 -1.67
N ASP A 9 -10.40 1.97 -1.52
CA ASP A 9 -10.88 1.38 -0.26
C ASP A 9 -10.75 -0.14 -0.29
N GLU A 10 -10.03 -0.70 0.69
CA GLU A 10 -9.82 -2.15 0.91
C GLU A 10 -9.37 -2.95 -0.33
N ILE A 11 -8.74 -2.29 -1.30
CA ILE A 11 -8.49 -2.87 -2.63
C ILE A 11 -7.59 -4.10 -2.57
N ALA A 12 -6.61 -4.10 -1.66
CA ALA A 12 -5.61 -5.16 -1.55
C ALA A 12 -6.22 -6.46 -0.98
N ALA A 13 -7.22 -6.38 -0.12
CA ALA A 13 -7.86 -7.56 0.50
C ALA A 13 -8.63 -8.42 -0.52
N HIS A 14 -9.07 -7.81 -1.62
CA HIS A 14 -9.85 -8.46 -2.68
C HIS A 14 -8.99 -9.14 -3.76
N LEU A 15 -7.66 -9.03 -3.66
CA LEU A 15 -6.71 -9.47 -4.68
C LEU A 15 -5.75 -10.51 -4.13
N ASP A 16 -5.39 -11.48 -4.97
CA ASP A 16 -4.25 -12.36 -4.71
C ASP A 16 -2.91 -11.60 -4.80
N ALA A 17 -1.83 -12.19 -4.29
CA ALA A 17 -0.52 -11.54 -4.21
C ALA A 17 0.01 -11.03 -5.55
N GLY A 18 -0.19 -11.79 -6.64
CA GLY A 18 0.26 -11.40 -7.97
C GLY A 18 -0.54 -10.22 -8.52
N ARG A 19 -1.87 -10.21 -8.32
CA ARG A 19 -2.72 -9.08 -8.71
C ARG A 19 -2.46 -7.83 -7.90
N ARG A 20 -2.16 -7.96 -6.60
CA ARG A 20 -1.73 -6.82 -5.76
C ARG A 20 -0.46 -6.18 -6.29
N ALA A 21 0.57 -6.99 -6.58
CA ALA A 21 1.81 -6.49 -7.16
C ALA A 21 1.56 -5.75 -8.48
N ALA A 22 0.77 -6.33 -9.39
CA ALA A 22 0.42 -5.69 -10.66
C ALA A 22 -0.34 -4.37 -10.49
N LEU A 23 -1.28 -4.30 -9.53
CA LEU A 23 -1.99 -3.07 -9.19
C LEU A 23 -1.01 -1.97 -8.74
N PHE A 24 -0.07 -2.31 -7.87
CA PHE A 24 0.91 -1.35 -7.35
C PHE A 24 1.86 -0.83 -8.44
N GLU A 25 2.28 -1.69 -9.37
CA GLU A 25 3.06 -1.26 -10.55
C GLU A 25 2.26 -0.29 -11.45
N ILE A 26 0.96 -0.55 -11.64
CA ILE A 26 0.10 0.36 -12.39
C ILE A 26 0.00 1.71 -11.67
N ILE A 27 -0.20 1.72 -10.35
CA ILE A 27 -0.31 2.94 -9.55
C ILE A 27 0.97 3.77 -9.62
N ASP A 28 2.14 3.14 -9.50
CA ASP A 28 3.44 3.83 -9.63
C ASP A 28 3.61 4.45 -11.02
N GLY A 29 3.16 3.74 -12.07
CA GLY A 29 3.21 4.23 -13.45
C GLY A 29 2.24 5.38 -13.77
N LEU A 30 1.20 5.59 -12.98
CA LEU A 30 0.22 6.67 -13.19
C LEU A 30 0.74 8.06 -12.83
N ASN A 31 1.87 8.16 -12.12
CA ASN A 31 2.43 9.41 -11.61
C ASN A 31 1.35 10.27 -10.89
N ALA A 32 0.55 9.60 -10.08
CA ALA A 32 -0.58 10.15 -9.33
C ALA A 32 -0.38 9.92 -7.83
N GLN A 33 -0.98 10.76 -7.00
CA GLN A 33 -0.97 10.52 -5.56
C GLN A 33 -2.06 9.49 -5.23
N ALA A 34 -1.67 8.32 -4.71
CA ALA A 34 -2.60 7.29 -4.29
C ALA A 34 -2.64 7.13 -2.78
N ILE A 35 -3.85 7.07 -2.22
CA ILE A 35 -4.11 6.70 -0.83
C ILE A 35 -4.93 5.42 -0.85
N MET A 36 -4.50 4.43 -0.10
CA MET A 36 -5.12 3.11 -0.04
C MET A 36 -5.40 2.74 1.42
N THR A 37 -6.52 2.08 1.66
CA THR A 37 -6.88 1.55 2.98
C THR A 37 -6.84 0.02 2.95
N GLY A 38 -6.58 -0.56 4.12
CA GLY A 38 -6.70 -2.00 4.33
C GLY A 38 -6.54 -2.34 5.80
N THR A 39 -6.95 -3.54 6.15
CA THR A 39 -6.97 -4.02 7.54
C THR A 39 -5.65 -4.64 7.98
N ASP A 40 -4.82 -5.09 7.04
CA ASP A 40 -3.54 -5.74 7.29
C ASP A 40 -2.42 -5.09 6.45
N ALA A 41 -1.30 -4.78 7.11
CA ALA A 41 -0.11 -4.23 6.48
C ALA A 41 0.55 -5.22 5.52
N GLU A 42 0.47 -6.54 5.77
CA GLU A 42 1.09 -7.57 4.92
C GLU A 42 0.53 -7.55 3.49
N LEU A 43 -0.73 -7.12 3.31
CA LEU A 43 -1.36 -6.96 2.00
C LEU A 43 -0.61 -5.95 1.11
N PHE A 44 0.11 -5.03 1.73
CA PHE A 44 0.85 -3.95 1.07
C PHE A 44 2.37 -4.19 1.10
N SER A 45 2.84 -5.39 1.47
CA SER A 45 4.27 -5.72 1.51
C SER A 45 5.04 -5.45 0.21
N ALA A 46 4.38 -5.56 -0.95
CA ALA A 46 4.97 -5.21 -2.23
C ALA A 46 5.27 -3.70 -2.41
N LEU A 47 4.77 -2.84 -1.52
CA LEU A 47 5.05 -1.40 -1.47
C LEU A 47 6.13 -1.03 -0.45
N ASP A 48 6.80 -2.01 0.15
CA ASP A 48 7.92 -1.75 1.06
C ASP A 48 8.99 -0.88 0.37
N GLY A 49 9.47 0.15 1.09
CA GLY A 49 10.37 1.18 0.57
C GLY A 49 9.78 2.13 -0.48
N ARG A 50 8.55 1.92 -0.95
CA ARG A 50 7.89 2.76 -1.99
C ARG A 50 6.74 3.61 -1.47
N ALA A 51 6.10 3.18 -0.38
CA ALA A 51 4.95 3.88 0.20
C ALA A 51 5.18 4.28 1.67
N GLN A 52 4.44 5.30 2.11
CA GLN A 52 4.31 5.62 3.52
C GLN A 52 3.20 4.78 4.13
N PHE A 53 3.53 4.05 5.21
CA PHE A 53 2.57 3.25 5.95
C PHE A 53 2.07 4.04 7.18
N LEU A 54 0.75 4.08 7.35
CA LEU A 54 0.08 4.77 8.44
C LEU A 54 -0.92 3.83 9.09
N ARG A 55 -0.86 3.70 10.41
CA ARG A 55 -1.85 2.97 11.20
C ARG A 55 -2.89 3.94 11.72
N VAL A 56 -4.15 3.64 11.44
CA VAL A 56 -5.31 4.36 11.99
C VAL A 56 -5.96 3.50 13.06
N ALA A 57 -5.99 3.97 14.31
CA ALA A 57 -6.60 3.26 15.43
C ALA A 57 -7.17 4.26 16.45
N GLY A 58 -8.40 4.00 16.92
CA GLY A 58 -9.04 4.84 17.95
C GLY A 58 -9.15 6.33 17.56
N GLY A 59 -9.38 6.64 16.28
CA GLY A 59 -9.44 8.02 15.78
C GLY A 59 -8.09 8.73 15.70
N THR A 60 -6.98 8.02 15.90
CA THR A 60 -5.61 8.55 15.85
C THR A 60 -4.85 7.93 14.67
N ILE A 61 -3.93 8.70 14.09
CA ILE A 61 -3.02 8.25 13.03
C ILE A 61 -1.60 8.22 13.60
N ALA A 62 -0.90 7.10 13.41
CA ALA A 62 0.51 6.94 13.75
C ALA A 62 1.30 6.38 12.55
N PRO A 63 2.60 6.69 12.41
CA PRO A 63 3.47 5.99 11.48
C PRO A 63 3.47 4.49 11.78
N GLU A 64 3.33 3.67 10.74
CA GLU A 64 3.47 2.23 10.84
C GLU A 64 4.82 1.83 10.22
N SER A 65 5.53 0.90 10.85
CA SER A 65 6.72 0.33 10.22
C SER A 65 6.29 -0.50 9.01
N PRO A 66 6.99 -0.44 7.87
CA PRO A 66 6.69 -1.30 6.75
C PRO A 66 6.65 -2.77 7.21
N PRO A 67 5.71 -3.58 6.69
CA PRO A 67 5.72 -5.01 6.98
C PRO A 67 7.09 -5.56 6.58
N ASP A 68 7.70 -6.35 7.47
CA ASP A 68 9.01 -6.95 7.25
C ASP A 68 8.96 -7.73 5.93
N SER A 69 9.56 -7.17 4.87
CA SER A 69 9.73 -7.88 3.62
C SER A 69 10.72 -8.99 3.96
N GLY A 70 10.22 -10.22 4.13
CA GLY A 70 10.99 -11.41 4.53
C GLY A 70 12.17 -11.80 3.62
N THR A 71 12.77 -10.85 2.88
CA THR A 71 14.11 -10.82 2.31
C THR A 71 15.18 -10.88 3.39
N GLY A 72 15.19 -11.98 4.12
CA GLY A 72 16.10 -12.24 5.23
C GLY A 72 16.17 -13.72 5.60
N LYS A 73 16.17 -14.63 4.63
CA LYS A 73 16.76 -15.97 4.77
C LYS A 73 17.41 -16.39 3.45
N GLU A 74 18.74 -16.48 3.48
CA GLU A 74 19.54 -17.34 2.61
C GLU A 74 19.01 -18.78 2.61
#